data_AF-A0A7S1RVU3-F1
#
_entry.id   AF-A0A7S1RVU3-F1
#
_cell.length_a   1.000
_cell.length_b   1.000
_cell.length_c   1.000
_cell.angle_alpha   90.00
_cell.angle_beta   90.00
_cell.angle_gamma   90.00
#
_symmetry.space_group_name_H-M   'P 1'
#
loop_
_entity.id
_entity.type
_entity.pdbx_description
1 polymer ?
#
loop_
_entity_poly.entity_id
_entity_poly.type
_entity_poly.pdbx_seq_one_letter_code
_entity_poly.pdbx_strand_id
1 'polypeptide(L)'
;KGLAALFSFLGLVAAGVLATWEVKSLTGSGRGNVTLEAIVLSVLGVLFIACDWRLLGPTVALHSSSLAAATAWLLLAPLGLMELGLVQMVPMAGFVVLGMAVGGTMYLALGPLGGFVGAGAGALIVFLSRKADSLIVDQVGTALVFAAVFLAVRKAITLRRIEHWPNAEELDPASGEFLERSTLFEAACYPWAHKYSFRFDVQRIYRLRSAKHRPVWAASVSARELFHGTPWESAYGIVSDGFRLPEHPGMFGKGIYFADCPLKSWQYTHNLGEELVCCRRGGLILGCLVDLGEQRLEAKANTNLSGYNRQGWWAWFTLQHGAYDSVVGLDHMQGGALRVPEYVVYNPGNVRVEYIFEVTKRPPGPNGE
;
A
#
# COMPACT_ATOMS: atom_id res chain seq x y z
N LYS A 1 -19.71 -4.45 -9.21
CA LYS A 1 -18.22 -4.38 -9.27
C LYS A 1 -17.57 -5.65 -8.72
N GLY A 2 -17.86 -6.09 -7.48
CA GLY A 2 -17.28 -7.32 -6.92
C GLY A 2 -17.49 -8.60 -7.76
N LEU A 3 -18.71 -8.86 -8.24
CA LEU A 3 -19.02 -10.01 -9.12
C LEU A 3 -18.20 -10.01 -10.42
N ALA A 4 -18.08 -8.87 -11.09
CA ALA A 4 -17.31 -8.77 -12.33
C ALA A 4 -15.82 -9.10 -12.10
N ALA A 5 -15.23 -8.58 -11.02
CA ALA A 5 -13.84 -8.88 -10.70
C ALA A 5 -13.64 -10.35 -10.27
N LEU A 6 -14.60 -10.94 -9.56
CA LEU A 6 -14.58 -12.38 -9.24
C LEU A 6 -14.60 -13.22 -10.53
N PHE A 7 -15.46 -12.90 -11.49
CA PHE A 7 -15.49 -13.60 -12.78
C PHE A 7 -14.21 -13.40 -13.58
N SER A 8 -13.64 -12.19 -13.60
CA SER A 8 -12.34 -11.95 -14.21
C SER A 8 -11.24 -12.79 -13.56
N PHE A 9 -11.21 -12.89 -12.23
CA PHE A 9 -10.27 -13.75 -11.51
C PHE A 9 -10.46 -15.22 -11.87
N LEU A 10 -11.69 -15.74 -11.84
CA LEU A 10 -11.98 -17.13 -12.21
C LEU A 10 -11.59 -17.44 -13.66
N GLY A 11 -11.86 -16.52 -14.59
CA GLY A 11 -11.45 -16.65 -15.99
C GLY A 11 -9.93 -16.70 -16.16
N LEU A 12 -9.20 -15.88 -15.41
CA LEU A 12 -7.73 -15.86 -15.41
C LEU A 12 -7.13 -17.11 -14.78
N VAL A 13 -7.73 -17.61 -13.68
CA VAL A 13 -7.34 -18.90 -13.08
C VAL A 13 -7.56 -20.03 -14.09
N ALA A 14 -8.71 -20.08 -14.74
CA ALA A 14 -8.98 -21.10 -15.77
C ALA A 14 -7.96 -21.04 -16.92
N ALA A 15 -7.63 -19.83 -17.40
CA ALA A 15 -6.60 -19.64 -18.43
C ALA A 15 -5.21 -20.09 -17.95
N GLY A 16 -4.84 -19.78 -16.69
CA GLY A 16 -3.59 -20.25 -16.08
C GLY A 16 -3.52 -21.78 -16.00
N VAL A 17 -4.60 -22.42 -15.55
CA VAL A 17 -4.69 -23.89 -15.50
C VAL A 17 -4.53 -24.51 -16.89
N LEU A 18 -5.19 -23.95 -17.90
CA LEU A 18 -5.07 -24.42 -19.29
C LEU A 18 -3.64 -24.24 -19.81
N ALA A 19 -3.01 -23.10 -19.55
CA ALA A 19 -1.62 -22.84 -19.96
C ALA A 19 -0.64 -23.82 -19.29
N THR A 20 -0.78 -24.06 -17.98
CA THR A 20 0.03 -25.07 -17.27
C THR A 20 -0.20 -26.46 -17.85
N TRP A 21 -1.44 -26.81 -18.20
CA TRP A 21 -1.75 -28.10 -18.78
C TRP A 21 -1.11 -28.30 -20.15
N GLU A 22 -1.19 -27.30 -21.03
CA GLU A 22 -0.55 -27.31 -22.35
C GLU A 22 0.96 -27.45 -22.24
N VAL A 23 1.62 -26.65 -21.39
CA VAL A 23 3.07 -26.74 -21.15
C VAL A 23 3.49 -28.12 -20.63
N LYS A 24 2.73 -28.69 -19.70
CA LYS A 24 3.04 -30.02 -19.15
C LYS A 24 2.81 -31.13 -20.19
N SER A 25 1.82 -30.95 -21.07
CA SER A 25 1.60 -31.88 -22.20
C SER A 25 2.79 -31.89 -23.16
N LEU A 26 3.36 -30.71 -23.45
CA LEU A 26 4.51 -30.56 -24.33
C LEU A 26 5.80 -31.11 -23.70
N THR A 27 5.91 -31.12 -22.38
CA THR A 27 7.10 -31.61 -21.65
C THR A 27 7.01 -33.08 -21.25
N GLY A 28 5.90 -33.77 -21.54
CA GLY A 28 5.70 -35.18 -21.18
C GLY A 28 5.50 -35.43 -19.68
N SER A 29 5.19 -34.39 -18.89
CA SER A 29 4.94 -34.52 -17.46
C SER A 29 3.60 -35.24 -17.19
N GLY A 30 3.59 -36.15 -16.20
CA GLY A 30 2.38 -36.89 -15.84
C GLY A 30 1.23 -35.99 -15.36
N ARG A 31 -0.01 -36.31 -15.74
CA ARG A 31 -1.23 -35.51 -15.43
C ARG A 31 -1.39 -35.19 -13.94
N GLY A 32 -0.99 -36.07 -13.04
CA GLY A 32 -1.15 -35.87 -11.59
C GLY A 32 -0.40 -34.64 -11.04
N ASN A 33 0.79 -34.36 -11.56
CA ASN A 33 1.61 -33.22 -11.10
C ASN A 33 1.00 -31.88 -11.52
N VAL A 34 0.33 -31.84 -12.68
CA VAL A 34 -0.35 -30.65 -13.21
C VAL A 34 -1.46 -30.20 -12.27
N THR A 35 -2.28 -31.16 -11.81
CA THR A 35 -3.43 -30.87 -10.96
C THR A 35 -2.98 -30.33 -9.60
N LEU A 36 -1.94 -30.92 -9.00
CA LEU A 36 -1.42 -30.45 -7.71
C LEU A 36 -0.86 -29.02 -7.82
N GLU A 37 -0.07 -28.74 -8.85
CA GLU A 37 0.50 -27.41 -9.08
C GLU A 37 -0.57 -26.35 -9.30
N ALA A 38 -1.57 -26.64 -10.12
CA ALA A 38 -2.71 -25.77 -10.33
C ALA A 38 -3.45 -25.46 -9.02
N ILE A 39 -3.60 -26.45 -8.13
CA ILE A 39 -4.21 -26.26 -6.81
C ILE A 39 -3.33 -25.35 -5.94
N VAL A 40 -2.02 -25.63 -5.85
CA VAL A 40 -1.08 -24.82 -5.04
C VAL A 40 -1.08 -23.36 -5.49
N LEU A 41 -0.98 -23.11 -6.80
CA LEU A 41 -0.97 -21.76 -7.36
C LEU A 41 -2.32 -21.04 -7.16
N SER A 42 -3.43 -21.75 -7.30
CA SER A 42 -4.76 -21.19 -7.02
C SER A 42 -4.90 -20.77 -5.55
N VAL A 43 -4.47 -21.63 -4.62
CA VAL A 43 -4.51 -21.34 -3.18
C VAL A 43 -3.64 -20.12 -2.86
N LEU A 44 -2.41 -20.07 -3.37
CA LEU A 44 -1.52 -18.91 -3.17
C LEU A 44 -2.09 -17.63 -3.75
N GLY A 45 -2.64 -17.67 -4.97
CA GLY A 45 -3.30 -16.52 -5.59
C GLY A 45 -4.47 -15.99 -4.74
N VAL A 46 -5.33 -16.88 -4.24
CA VAL A 46 -6.43 -16.51 -3.35
C VAL A 46 -5.92 -15.91 -2.04
N LEU A 47 -4.89 -16.50 -1.43
CA LEU A 47 -4.30 -15.99 -0.18
C LEU A 47 -3.69 -14.59 -0.36
N PHE A 48 -2.98 -14.34 -1.46
CA PHE A 48 -2.43 -13.01 -1.74
C PHE A 48 -3.51 -11.97 -2.00
N ILE A 49 -4.55 -12.31 -2.77
CA ILE A 49 -5.68 -11.41 -2.99
C ILE A 49 -6.42 -11.12 -1.68
N ALA A 50 -6.62 -12.13 -0.83
CA ALA A 50 -7.24 -11.93 0.49
C ALA A 50 -6.39 -11.05 1.40
N CYS A 51 -5.07 -11.20 1.37
CA CYS A 51 -4.13 -10.35 2.09
C CYS A 51 -4.23 -8.89 1.59
N ASP A 52 -4.20 -8.68 0.28
CA ASP A 52 -4.33 -7.35 -0.33
C ASP A 52 -5.70 -6.73 -0.09
N TRP A 53 -6.77 -7.52 -0.03
CA TRP A 53 -8.11 -7.03 0.30
C TRP A 53 -8.12 -6.40 1.69
N ARG A 54 -7.46 -7.06 2.63
CA ARG A 54 -7.32 -6.60 4.01
C ARG A 54 -6.39 -5.38 4.09
N LEU A 55 -5.24 -5.40 3.42
CA LEU A 55 -4.24 -4.34 3.53
C LEU A 55 -4.54 -3.11 2.66
N LEU A 56 -4.86 -3.32 1.38
CA LEU A 56 -4.97 -2.26 0.36
C LEU A 56 -6.42 -1.93 -0.01
N GLY A 57 -7.36 -2.83 0.29
CA GLY A 57 -8.77 -2.62 0.07
C GLY A 57 -9.32 -3.45 -1.09
N PRO A 58 -10.65 -3.57 -1.18
CA PRO A 58 -11.32 -4.45 -2.14
C PRO A 58 -11.01 -4.11 -3.59
N THR A 59 -10.97 -2.82 -3.96
CA THR A 59 -10.76 -2.44 -5.37
C THR A 59 -9.35 -2.78 -5.82
N VAL A 60 -8.35 -2.48 -5.00
CA VAL A 60 -6.95 -2.78 -5.31
C VAL A 60 -6.72 -4.28 -5.39
N ALA A 61 -7.24 -5.04 -4.42
CA ALA A 61 -7.10 -6.49 -4.40
C ALA A 61 -7.76 -7.17 -5.61
N LEU A 62 -8.98 -6.74 -5.94
CA LEU A 62 -9.74 -7.33 -7.03
C LEU A 62 -9.22 -6.96 -8.41
N HIS A 63 -8.61 -5.79 -8.58
CA HIS A 63 -8.14 -5.34 -9.88
C HIS A 63 -6.63 -5.57 -10.07
N SER A 64 -5.82 -5.05 -9.16
CA SER A 64 -4.37 -5.11 -9.27
C SER A 64 -3.81 -6.47 -8.88
N SER A 65 -4.30 -7.05 -7.78
CA SER A 65 -3.77 -8.33 -7.29
C SER A 65 -4.29 -9.52 -8.11
N SER A 66 -5.53 -9.50 -8.58
CA SER A 66 -6.01 -10.52 -9.52
C SER A 66 -5.21 -10.50 -10.83
N LEU A 67 -4.94 -9.32 -11.38
CA LEU A 67 -4.13 -9.15 -12.58
C LEU A 67 -2.67 -9.59 -12.35
N ALA A 68 -2.10 -9.27 -11.17
CA ALA A 68 -0.77 -9.72 -10.79
C ALA A 68 -0.68 -11.23 -10.65
N ALA A 69 -1.67 -11.88 -10.01
CA ALA A 69 -1.73 -13.33 -9.88
C ALA A 69 -1.84 -14.01 -11.24
N ALA A 70 -2.70 -13.50 -12.11
CA ALA A 70 -2.86 -14.02 -13.45
C ALA A 70 -1.59 -13.88 -14.30
N THR A 71 -0.95 -12.71 -14.23
CA THR A 71 0.29 -12.43 -14.95
C THR A 71 1.42 -13.30 -14.41
N ALA A 72 1.53 -13.45 -13.10
CA ALA A 72 2.51 -14.34 -12.47
C ALA A 72 2.32 -15.78 -12.95
N TRP A 73 1.07 -16.26 -13.01
CA TRP A 73 0.78 -17.59 -13.53
C TRP A 73 1.17 -17.73 -15.01
N LEU A 74 0.77 -16.79 -15.86
CA LEU A 74 1.12 -16.81 -17.29
C LEU A 74 2.63 -16.78 -17.53
N LEU A 75 3.39 -16.12 -16.65
CA LEU A 75 4.85 -16.07 -16.72
C LEU A 75 5.54 -17.32 -16.17
N LEU A 76 4.89 -18.09 -15.29
CA LEU A 76 5.45 -19.36 -14.80
C LEU A 76 5.62 -20.38 -15.92
N ALA A 77 4.65 -20.50 -16.82
CA ALA A 77 4.68 -21.44 -17.95
C ALA A 77 5.99 -21.36 -18.78
N PRO A 78 6.37 -20.20 -19.34
CA PRO A 78 7.62 -20.08 -20.08
C PRO A 78 8.85 -20.18 -19.18
N LEU A 79 8.79 -19.71 -17.93
CA LEU A 79 9.91 -19.85 -16.98
C LEU A 79 10.20 -21.31 -16.64
N GLY A 80 9.16 -22.12 -16.43
CA GLY A 80 9.29 -23.55 -16.18
C GLY A 80 9.82 -24.32 -17.40
N LEU A 81 9.46 -23.92 -18.63
CA LEU A 81 10.06 -24.48 -19.84
C LEU A 81 11.56 -24.17 -19.94
N MET A 82 11.96 -22.94 -19.60
CA MET A 82 13.38 -22.56 -19.57
C MET A 82 14.14 -23.31 -18.47
N GLU A 83 13.53 -23.45 -17.29
CA GLU A 83 14.09 -24.19 -16.17
C GLU A 83 14.31 -25.66 -16.53
N LEU A 84 13.30 -26.32 -17.13
CA LEU A 84 13.42 -27.72 -17.54
C LEU A 84 14.60 -27.93 -18.49
N GLY A 85 14.77 -27.04 -19.47
CA GLY A 85 15.92 -27.08 -20.38
C GLY A 85 17.25 -26.92 -19.65
N LEU A 86 17.34 -25.98 -18.71
CA LEU A 86 18.54 -25.72 -17.90
C LEU A 86 18.88 -26.89 -16.97
N VAL A 87 17.89 -27.45 -16.28
CA VAL A 87 18.07 -28.56 -15.33
C VAL A 87 18.45 -29.85 -16.06
N GLN A 88 17.89 -30.11 -17.24
CA GLN A 88 18.28 -31.27 -18.06
C GLN A 88 19.72 -31.15 -18.57
N MET A 89 20.19 -29.94 -18.89
CA MET A 89 21.55 -29.73 -19.35
C MET A 89 22.57 -29.81 -18.19
N VAL A 90 22.29 -29.16 -17.06
CA VAL A 90 23.21 -29.07 -15.93
C VAL A 90 22.46 -29.02 -14.59
N PRO A 91 22.10 -30.16 -13.97
CA PRO A 91 21.11 -30.22 -12.88
C PRO A 91 21.40 -29.29 -11.70
N MET A 92 22.63 -29.32 -11.18
CA MET A 92 23.02 -28.45 -10.05
C MET A 92 23.13 -26.97 -10.43
N ALA A 93 23.65 -26.67 -11.64
CA ALA A 93 23.78 -25.29 -12.07
C ALA A 93 22.41 -24.66 -12.38
N GLY A 94 21.46 -25.44 -12.92
CA GLY A 94 20.09 -25.00 -13.18
C GLY A 94 19.41 -24.50 -11.92
N PHE A 95 19.45 -25.26 -10.82
CA PHE A 95 18.85 -24.82 -9.54
C PHE A 95 19.54 -23.58 -8.95
N VAL A 96 20.86 -23.44 -9.12
CA VAL A 96 21.58 -22.24 -8.66
C VAL A 96 21.17 -21.02 -9.49
N VAL A 97 21.09 -21.15 -10.82
CA VAL A 97 20.62 -20.09 -11.72
C VAL A 97 19.20 -19.66 -11.38
N LEU A 98 18.30 -20.63 -11.14
CA LEU A 98 16.93 -20.36 -10.71
C LEU A 98 16.90 -19.60 -9.37
N GLY A 99 17.65 -20.07 -8.38
CA GLY A 99 17.77 -19.40 -7.08
C GLY A 99 18.27 -17.96 -7.20
N MET A 100 19.26 -17.72 -8.07
CA MET A 100 19.74 -16.37 -8.36
C MET A 100 18.70 -15.52 -9.09
N ALA A 101 17.93 -16.09 -10.03
CA ALA A 101 16.87 -15.38 -10.74
C ALA A 101 15.72 -14.98 -9.80
N VAL A 102 15.30 -15.88 -8.91
CA VAL A 102 14.33 -15.58 -7.84
C VAL A 102 14.88 -14.51 -6.90
N GLY A 103 16.15 -14.65 -6.49
CA GLY A 103 16.88 -13.66 -5.70
C GLY A 103 16.87 -12.26 -6.32
N GLY A 104 17.26 -12.16 -7.59
CA GLY A 104 17.28 -10.91 -8.34
C GLY A 104 15.88 -10.32 -8.52
N THR A 105 14.89 -11.15 -8.86
CA THR A 105 13.50 -10.71 -9.01
C THR A 105 12.95 -10.17 -7.69
N MET A 106 13.22 -10.86 -6.58
CA MET A 106 12.81 -10.41 -5.25
C MET A 106 13.54 -9.16 -4.80
N TYR A 107 14.83 -9.02 -5.14
CA TYR A 107 15.58 -7.80 -4.89
C TYR A 107 14.97 -6.60 -5.64
N LEU A 108 14.59 -6.79 -6.91
CA LEU A 108 13.95 -5.72 -7.69
C LEU A 108 12.56 -5.36 -7.13
N ALA A 109 11.79 -6.36 -6.68
CA ALA A 109 10.46 -6.14 -6.15
C ALA A 109 10.45 -5.52 -4.74
N LEU A 110 11.29 -6.03 -3.83
CA LEU A 110 11.22 -5.71 -2.40
C LEU A 110 12.51 -5.06 -1.86
N GLY A 111 13.44 -4.68 -2.75
CA GLY A 111 14.71 -4.08 -2.38
C GLY A 111 15.68 -5.09 -1.72
N PRO A 112 16.65 -4.62 -0.93
CA PRO A 112 17.66 -5.48 -0.29
C PRO A 112 17.08 -6.62 0.54
N LEU A 113 16.00 -6.38 1.30
CA LEU A 113 15.31 -7.42 2.07
C LEU A 113 14.78 -8.52 1.15
N GLY A 114 14.21 -8.14 -0.01
CA GLY A 114 13.82 -9.08 -1.04
C GLY A 114 14.96 -9.93 -1.56
N GLY A 115 16.13 -9.31 -1.78
CA GLY A 115 17.33 -10.04 -2.16
C GLY A 115 17.74 -11.09 -1.14
N PHE A 116 17.72 -10.75 0.16
CA PHE A 116 18.01 -11.72 1.23
C PHE A 116 16.99 -12.85 1.29
N VAL A 117 15.69 -12.54 1.22
CA VAL A 117 14.62 -13.54 1.20
C VAL A 117 14.76 -14.45 -0.02
N GLY A 118 15.01 -13.87 -1.20
CA GLY A 118 15.18 -14.61 -2.44
C GLY A 118 16.46 -15.46 -2.47
N ALA A 119 17.56 -14.98 -1.88
CA ALA A 119 18.78 -15.78 -1.71
C ALA A 119 18.56 -16.96 -0.75
N GLY A 120 17.85 -16.73 0.36
CA GLY A 120 17.43 -17.80 1.27
C GLY A 120 16.52 -18.83 0.60
N ALA A 121 15.56 -18.37 -0.20
CA ALA A 121 14.70 -19.21 -1.01
C ALA A 121 15.50 -20.05 -2.03
N GLY A 122 16.44 -19.43 -2.74
CA GLY A 122 17.34 -20.13 -3.67
C GLY A 122 18.21 -21.18 -2.99
N ALA A 123 18.78 -20.86 -1.82
CA ALA A 123 19.55 -21.81 -1.02
C ALA A 123 18.69 -22.98 -0.53
N LEU A 124 17.44 -22.70 -0.14
CA LEU A 124 16.47 -23.73 0.25
C LEU A 124 16.12 -24.65 -0.92
N ILE A 125 15.90 -24.11 -2.12
CA ILE A 125 15.64 -24.93 -3.34
C ILE A 125 16.82 -25.87 -3.61
N VAL A 126 18.06 -25.35 -3.55
CA VAL A 126 19.28 -26.16 -3.75
C VAL A 126 19.47 -27.20 -2.64
N PHE A 127 19.08 -26.89 -1.40
CA PHE A 127 19.15 -27.84 -0.29
C PHE A 127 18.11 -28.95 -0.45
N LEU A 128 16.86 -28.59 -0.76
CA LEU A 128 15.77 -29.54 -0.95
C LEU A 128 16.02 -30.45 -2.15
N SER A 129 16.61 -29.95 -3.24
CA SER A 129 16.93 -30.76 -4.42
C SER A 129 17.91 -31.91 -4.14
N ARG A 130 18.63 -31.87 -3.01
CA ARG A 130 19.52 -32.95 -2.57
C ARG A 130 18.86 -34.00 -1.68
N LYS A 131 17.75 -33.66 -1.02
CA LYS A 131 17.20 -34.45 0.11
C LYS A 131 15.73 -34.81 -0.02
N ALA A 132 14.96 -34.02 -0.76
CA ALA A 132 13.53 -34.18 -0.90
C ALA A 132 13.17 -34.89 -2.21
N ASP A 133 11.97 -35.43 -2.25
CA ASP A 133 11.34 -35.89 -3.50
C ASP A 133 11.32 -34.75 -4.52
N SER A 134 11.67 -35.04 -5.77
CA SER A 134 11.69 -34.05 -6.85
C SER A 134 10.34 -33.36 -7.03
N LEU A 135 9.23 -34.04 -6.72
CA LEU A 135 7.90 -33.45 -6.73
C LEU A 135 7.77 -32.32 -5.70
N ILE A 136 8.27 -32.51 -4.47
CA ILE A 136 8.18 -31.48 -3.42
C ILE A 136 9.04 -30.27 -3.79
N VAL A 137 10.24 -30.52 -4.31
CA VAL A 137 11.16 -29.46 -4.75
C VAL A 137 10.55 -28.62 -5.86
N ASP A 138 9.94 -29.26 -6.86
CA ASP A 138 9.24 -28.61 -7.98
C ASP A 138 8.10 -27.72 -7.45
N GLN A 139 7.23 -28.25 -6.60
CA GLN A 139 6.11 -27.48 -6.05
C GLN A 139 6.55 -26.27 -5.21
N VAL A 140 7.59 -26.42 -4.39
CA VAL A 140 8.14 -25.32 -3.59
C VAL A 140 8.81 -24.28 -4.48
N GLY A 141 9.58 -24.71 -5.49
CA GLY A 141 10.20 -23.83 -6.48
C GLY A 141 9.17 -22.99 -7.21
N THR A 142 8.15 -23.63 -7.80
CA THR A 142 7.05 -22.96 -8.51
C THR A 142 6.31 -21.98 -7.61
N ALA A 143 5.99 -22.37 -6.37
CA ALA A 143 5.33 -21.49 -5.41
C ALA A 143 6.15 -20.23 -5.08
N LEU A 144 7.47 -20.37 -4.92
CA LEU A 144 8.37 -19.25 -4.64
C LEU A 144 8.53 -18.33 -5.85
N VAL A 145 8.69 -18.88 -7.06
CA VAL A 145 8.74 -18.09 -8.29
C VAL A 145 7.41 -17.36 -8.50
N PHE A 146 6.27 -18.02 -8.28
CA PHE A 146 4.95 -17.41 -8.36
C PHE A 146 4.84 -16.21 -7.42
N ALA A 147 5.17 -16.40 -6.15
CA ALA A 147 5.14 -15.34 -5.15
C ALA A 147 6.07 -14.19 -5.56
N ALA A 148 7.24 -14.50 -6.10
CA ALA A 148 8.20 -13.49 -6.51
C ALA A 148 7.69 -12.63 -7.66
N VAL A 149 7.20 -13.27 -8.71
CA VAL A 149 6.63 -12.59 -9.88
C VAL A 149 5.35 -11.85 -9.50
N PHE A 150 4.49 -12.45 -8.67
CA PHE A 150 3.29 -11.80 -8.15
C PHE A 150 3.62 -10.49 -7.46
N LEU A 151 4.56 -10.49 -6.50
CA LEU A 151 4.93 -9.29 -5.76
C LEU A 151 5.55 -8.22 -6.67
N ALA A 152 6.37 -8.63 -7.64
CA ALA A 152 6.97 -7.73 -8.62
C ALA A 152 5.89 -7.08 -9.51
N VAL A 153 4.99 -7.87 -10.08
CA VAL A 153 3.90 -7.38 -10.95
C VAL A 153 2.92 -6.54 -10.13
N ARG A 154 2.55 -6.98 -8.92
CA ARG A 154 1.69 -6.23 -7.99
C ARG A 154 2.28 -4.85 -7.75
N LYS A 155 3.56 -4.79 -7.37
CA LYS A 155 4.27 -3.52 -7.13
C LYS A 155 4.30 -2.66 -8.39
N ALA A 156 4.61 -3.22 -9.56
CA ALA A 156 4.61 -2.47 -10.82
C ALA A 156 3.22 -1.89 -11.16
N ILE A 157 2.14 -2.62 -10.88
CA ILE A 157 0.76 -2.17 -11.09
C ILE A 157 0.36 -1.10 -10.04
N THR A 158 0.70 -1.27 -8.76
CA THR A 158 0.34 -0.31 -7.71
C THR A 158 1.18 0.97 -7.78
N LEU A 159 2.42 0.89 -8.25
CA LEU A 159 3.28 2.05 -8.53
C LEU A 159 2.97 2.73 -9.88
N ARG A 160 1.81 2.45 -10.48
CA ARG A 160 1.32 3.19 -11.65
C ARG A 160 1.33 4.70 -11.37
N ARG A 161 1.53 5.47 -12.44
CA ARG A 161 1.43 6.94 -12.41
C ARG A 161 0.09 7.35 -11.81
N ILE A 162 0.09 8.38 -10.95
CA ILE A 162 -1.10 8.89 -10.26
C ILE A 162 -2.17 9.33 -11.27
N GLU A 163 -1.75 9.76 -12.46
CA GLU A 163 -2.60 10.04 -13.64
C GLU A 163 -3.61 8.92 -13.97
N HIS A 164 -3.31 7.67 -13.61
CA HIS A 164 -4.17 6.50 -13.85
C HIS A 164 -4.97 6.07 -12.62
N TRP A 165 -4.84 6.79 -11.50
CA TRP A 165 -5.62 6.52 -10.30
C TRP A 165 -7.08 6.94 -10.51
N PRO A 166 -8.03 6.27 -9.87
CA PRO A 166 -9.44 6.57 -10.08
C PRO A 166 -9.75 8.02 -9.68
N ASN A 167 -10.26 8.79 -10.64
CA ASN A 167 -10.67 10.19 -10.50
C ASN A 167 -9.54 11.19 -10.21
N ALA A 168 -8.28 10.80 -10.35
CA ALA A 168 -7.16 11.72 -10.22
C ALA A 168 -6.95 12.53 -11.50
N GLU A 169 -6.81 13.83 -11.35
CA GLU A 169 -6.54 14.76 -12.43
C GLU A 169 -5.34 15.62 -12.03
N GLU A 170 -4.27 15.58 -12.83
CA GLU A 170 -3.10 16.44 -12.60
C GLU A 170 -3.48 17.89 -12.85
N LEU A 171 -3.14 18.77 -11.90
CA LEU A 171 -3.33 20.21 -12.07
C LEU A 171 -2.19 20.77 -12.94
N ASP A 172 -2.54 21.67 -13.86
CA ASP A 172 -1.56 22.43 -14.62
C ASP A 172 -0.72 23.30 -13.64
N PRO A 173 0.62 23.20 -13.64
CA PRO A 173 1.48 24.04 -12.81
C PRO A 173 1.27 25.55 -12.99
N ALA A 174 0.77 25.99 -14.15
CA ALA A 174 0.44 27.39 -14.41
C ALA A 174 -0.95 27.81 -13.91
N SER A 175 -1.77 26.86 -13.44
CA SER A 175 -3.12 27.16 -12.96
C SER A 175 -3.13 27.85 -11.61
N GLY A 176 -4.12 28.73 -11.40
CA GLY A 176 -4.33 29.38 -10.10
C GLY A 176 -4.56 28.38 -8.96
N GLU A 177 -5.27 27.27 -9.25
CA GLU A 177 -5.52 26.21 -8.26
C GLU A 177 -4.21 25.52 -7.82
N PHE A 178 -3.29 25.23 -8.74
CA PHE A 178 -1.99 24.65 -8.39
C PHE A 178 -1.17 25.59 -7.49
N LEU A 179 -1.13 26.88 -7.83
CA LEU A 179 -0.39 27.89 -7.06
C LEU A 179 -0.99 28.09 -5.66
N GLU A 180 -2.32 28.16 -5.56
CA GLU A 180 -3.04 28.24 -4.28
C GLU A 180 -2.72 27.04 -3.39
N ARG A 181 -2.82 25.82 -3.93
CA ARG A 181 -2.58 24.58 -3.17
C ARG A 181 -1.11 24.40 -2.79
N SER A 182 -0.18 24.80 -3.65
CA SER A 182 1.25 24.83 -3.32
C SER A 182 1.55 25.81 -2.20
N THR A 183 0.97 27.00 -2.25
CA THR A 183 1.13 28.04 -1.22
C THR A 183 0.54 27.58 0.11
N LEU A 184 -0.64 26.97 0.11
CA LEU A 184 -1.26 26.40 1.31
C LEU A 184 -0.38 25.31 1.92
N PHE A 185 0.16 24.42 1.09
CA PHE A 185 1.05 23.35 1.53
C PHE A 185 2.35 23.90 2.16
N GLU A 186 2.95 24.92 1.55
CA GLU A 186 4.15 25.59 2.08
C GLU A 186 3.85 26.36 3.38
N ALA A 187 2.74 27.11 3.42
CA ALA A 187 2.29 27.82 4.61
C ALA A 187 2.01 26.86 5.78
N ALA A 188 1.52 25.65 5.50
CA ALA A 188 1.34 24.60 6.52
C ALA A 188 2.67 24.00 7.03
N CYS A 189 3.75 24.09 6.26
CA CYS A 189 5.08 23.68 6.70
C CYS A 189 5.74 24.76 7.57
N TYR A 190 5.55 26.04 7.24
CA TYR A 190 6.31 27.16 7.78
C TYR A 190 6.37 27.24 9.33
N PRO A 191 5.25 27.15 10.09
CA PRO A 191 5.28 27.24 11.56
C PRO A 191 6.16 26.17 12.23
N TRP A 192 6.38 25.06 11.54
CA TRP A 192 7.07 23.89 12.05
C TRP A 192 8.42 23.63 11.39
N ALA A 193 8.83 24.46 10.42
CA ALA A 193 10.04 24.24 9.62
C ALA A 193 11.30 24.07 10.50
N HIS A 194 11.46 24.90 11.54
CA HIS A 194 12.56 24.82 12.52
C HIS A 194 12.66 23.48 13.28
N LYS A 195 11.61 22.65 13.23
CA LYS A 195 11.59 21.31 13.81
C LYS A 195 12.18 20.27 12.84
N TYR A 196 12.26 20.52 11.54
CA TYR A 196 12.70 19.49 10.59
C TYR A 196 13.98 19.90 9.87
N SER A 197 14.93 18.97 9.74
CA SER A 197 16.19 19.18 9.01
C SER A 197 16.03 18.99 7.51
N PHE A 198 14.85 19.32 6.97
CA PHE A 198 14.50 19.19 5.57
C PHE A 198 13.28 20.04 5.23
N ARG A 199 13.11 20.30 3.94
CA ARG A 199 11.94 20.95 3.36
C ARG A 199 11.38 20.12 2.20
N PHE A 200 10.23 20.55 1.67
CA PHE A 200 9.63 19.95 0.49
C PHE A 200 9.64 20.88 -0.70
N ASP A 201 9.94 20.31 -1.86
CA ASP A 201 9.59 20.90 -3.14
C ASP A 201 8.35 20.15 -3.68
N VAL A 202 7.21 20.81 -3.78
CA VAL A 202 6.01 20.26 -4.43
C VAL A 202 6.30 20.11 -5.93
N GLN A 203 6.28 18.87 -6.43
CA GLN A 203 6.55 18.56 -7.84
C GLN A 203 5.27 18.59 -8.66
N ARG A 204 4.22 17.93 -8.14
CA ARG A 204 2.94 17.74 -8.83
C ARG A 204 1.81 17.72 -7.82
N ILE A 205 0.65 18.19 -8.25
CA ILE A 205 -0.59 18.15 -7.46
C ILE A 205 -1.66 17.49 -8.32
N TYR A 206 -2.32 16.50 -7.74
CA TYR A 206 -3.45 15.83 -8.36
C TYR A 206 -4.72 16.15 -7.57
N ARG A 207 -5.73 16.67 -8.25
CA ARG A 207 -7.08 16.84 -7.70
C ARG A 207 -7.85 15.55 -7.85
N LEU A 208 -8.53 15.13 -6.79
CA LEU A 208 -9.44 13.99 -6.84
C LEU A 208 -10.87 14.47 -7.07
N ARG A 209 -11.43 14.13 -8.24
CA ARG A 209 -12.86 14.36 -8.51
C ARG A 209 -13.67 13.37 -7.67
N SER A 210 -14.37 13.87 -6.65
CA SER A 210 -15.27 13.01 -5.89
C SER A 210 -16.43 12.55 -6.78
N ALA A 211 -16.44 11.28 -7.16
CA ALA A 211 -17.57 10.67 -7.88
C ALA A 211 -18.86 10.58 -7.03
N LYS A 212 -18.77 10.88 -5.72
CA LYS A 212 -19.89 10.90 -4.77
C LYS A 212 -20.13 12.31 -4.25
N HIS A 213 -21.40 12.63 -3.98
CA HIS A 213 -21.84 13.91 -3.42
C HIS A 213 -20.89 14.43 -2.33
N ARG A 214 -20.62 15.74 -2.36
CA ARG A 214 -19.92 16.44 -1.28
C ARG A 214 -20.64 16.08 0.02
N PRO A 215 -19.95 15.50 1.02
CA PRO A 215 -20.64 15.10 2.24
C PRO A 215 -21.24 16.34 2.89
N VAL A 216 -22.40 16.17 3.53
CA VAL A 216 -23.14 17.29 4.14
C VAL A 216 -22.26 18.03 5.17
N TRP A 217 -21.36 17.31 5.84
CA TRP A 217 -20.42 17.88 6.81
C TRP A 217 -19.30 18.72 6.20
N ALA A 218 -19.10 18.74 4.88
CA ALA A 218 -18.05 19.56 4.28
C ALA A 218 -18.26 21.07 4.47
N ALA A 219 -19.46 21.48 4.87
CA ALA A 219 -19.79 22.84 5.30
C ALA A 219 -19.78 23.03 6.82
N SER A 220 -19.36 21.99 7.58
CA SER A 220 -19.26 22.06 9.04
C SER A 220 -18.15 23.02 9.46
N VAL A 221 -18.39 23.75 10.54
CA VAL A 221 -17.41 24.66 11.17
C VAL A 221 -16.19 23.88 11.70
N SER A 222 -16.35 22.59 11.99
CA SER A 222 -15.28 21.69 12.44
C SER A 222 -14.47 21.05 11.32
N ALA A 223 -14.84 21.28 10.05
CA ALA A 223 -14.08 20.76 8.91
C ALA A 223 -12.75 21.49 8.75
N ARG A 224 -11.66 20.74 8.62
CA ARG A 224 -10.30 21.27 8.42
C ARG A 224 -9.60 20.57 7.27
N GLU A 225 -8.76 21.32 6.56
CA GLU A 225 -7.81 20.74 5.62
C GLU A 225 -6.57 20.27 6.40
N LEU A 226 -6.29 18.97 6.36
CA LEU A 226 -5.21 18.33 7.08
C LEU A 226 -4.45 17.37 6.15
N PHE A 227 -3.24 17.00 6.55
CA PHE A 227 -2.35 16.16 5.78
C PHE A 227 -2.26 14.75 6.35
N HIS A 228 -2.17 13.77 5.46
CA HIS A 228 -1.94 12.38 5.79
C HIS A 228 -0.81 11.82 4.94
N GLY A 229 0.26 11.37 5.57
CA GLY A 229 1.34 10.66 4.90
C GLY A 229 1.15 9.16 5.02
N THR A 230 1.40 8.44 3.93
CA THR A 230 1.22 6.99 3.86
C THR A 230 2.07 6.43 2.71
N PRO A 231 2.44 5.14 2.71
CA PRO A 231 3.10 4.51 1.57
C PRO A 231 2.25 4.58 0.30
N TRP A 232 2.89 4.53 -0.87
CA TRP A 232 2.26 4.70 -2.18
C TRP A 232 1.09 3.73 -2.41
N GLU A 233 1.25 2.45 -2.07
CA GLU A 233 0.22 1.43 -2.24
C GLU A 233 -0.98 1.69 -1.34
N SER A 234 -0.73 2.19 -0.12
CA SER A 234 -1.79 2.54 0.83
C SER A 234 -2.53 3.80 0.38
N ALA A 235 -1.83 4.80 -0.18
CA ALA A 235 -2.45 5.96 -0.82
C ALA A 235 -3.38 5.54 -1.97
N TYR A 236 -2.93 4.63 -2.85
CA TYR A 236 -3.77 4.11 -3.93
C TYR A 236 -5.04 3.42 -3.40
N GLY A 237 -4.90 2.62 -2.34
CA GLY A 237 -6.03 2.01 -1.64
C GLY A 237 -7.00 3.02 -1.05
N ILE A 238 -6.50 4.04 -0.35
CA ILE A 238 -7.31 5.11 0.24
C ILE A 238 -8.06 5.90 -0.85
N VAL A 239 -7.41 6.21 -1.97
CA VAL A 239 -8.06 6.93 -3.08
C VAL A 239 -9.12 6.07 -3.76
N SER A 240 -8.90 4.76 -3.85
CA SER A 240 -9.82 3.83 -4.51
C SER A 240 -11.05 3.49 -3.65
N ASP A 241 -10.83 3.23 -2.36
CA ASP A 241 -11.82 2.63 -1.46
C ASP A 241 -12.20 3.51 -0.26
N GLY A 242 -11.47 4.61 -0.05
CA GLY A 242 -11.58 5.45 1.15
C GLY A 242 -10.68 4.97 2.29
N PHE A 243 -10.65 5.76 3.36
CA PHE A 243 -9.92 5.39 4.57
C PHE A 243 -10.54 4.18 5.28
N ARG A 244 -9.70 3.45 6.00
CA ARG A 244 -10.07 2.32 6.87
C ARG A 244 -9.40 2.50 8.23
N LEU A 245 -10.02 1.99 9.28
CA LEU A 245 -9.42 2.03 10.61
C LEU A 245 -8.23 1.05 10.67
N PRO A 246 -7.15 1.42 11.40
CA PRO A 246 -6.00 0.54 11.55
C PRO A 246 -6.33 -0.67 12.44
N GLU A 247 -5.62 -1.77 12.22
CA GLU A 247 -5.79 -2.99 13.03
C GLU A 247 -5.25 -2.84 14.45
N HIS A 248 -4.12 -2.13 14.55
CA HIS A 248 -3.42 -1.86 15.80
C HIS A 248 -3.64 -0.40 16.22
N PRO A 249 -3.82 -0.14 17.53
CA PRO A 249 -3.96 1.21 18.02
C PRO A 249 -2.64 1.99 17.87
N GLY A 250 -2.75 3.25 17.46
CA GLY A 250 -1.67 4.23 17.58
C GLY A 250 -1.71 4.93 18.95
N MET A 251 -1.05 6.08 19.04
CA MET A 251 -0.91 6.86 20.28
C MET A 251 -2.25 7.25 20.93
N PHE A 252 -3.26 7.54 20.12
CA PHE A 252 -4.62 7.89 20.52
C PHE A 252 -5.62 6.83 20.04
N GLY A 253 -5.20 5.56 20.03
CA GLY A 253 -6.04 4.41 19.71
C GLY A 253 -6.24 4.15 18.21
N LYS A 254 -7.31 3.41 17.86
CA LYS A 254 -7.55 2.89 16.50
C LYS A 254 -8.26 3.88 15.59
N GLY A 255 -7.66 5.06 15.40
CA GLY A 255 -8.18 6.09 14.50
C GLY A 255 -7.29 6.34 13.28
N ILE A 256 -7.75 7.22 12.40
CA ILE A 256 -6.99 7.71 11.24
C ILE A 256 -6.31 9.02 11.66
N TYR A 257 -4.99 9.07 11.52
CA TYR A 257 -4.15 10.15 12.02
C TYR A 257 -3.88 11.18 10.92
N PHE A 258 -3.98 12.45 11.27
CA PHE A 258 -3.68 13.59 10.42
C PHE A 258 -2.79 14.57 11.16
N ALA A 259 -2.11 15.43 10.42
CA ALA A 259 -1.40 16.58 10.97
C ALA A 259 -1.77 17.83 10.17
N ASP A 260 -1.72 18.99 10.82
CA ASP A 260 -1.77 20.27 10.11
C ASP A 260 -0.45 20.58 9.38
N CYS A 261 0.62 19.83 9.66
CA CYS A 261 1.92 19.99 9.05
C CYS A 261 2.29 18.82 8.10
N PRO A 262 2.57 19.10 6.82
CA PRO A 262 3.08 18.08 5.89
C PRO A 262 4.42 17.45 6.31
N LEU A 263 5.32 18.22 6.94
CA LEU A 263 6.64 17.73 7.39
C LEU A 263 6.51 16.59 8.40
N LYS A 264 5.47 16.63 9.25
CA LYS A 264 5.13 15.56 10.19
C LYS A 264 4.57 14.34 9.44
N SER A 265 3.64 14.57 8.52
CA SER A 265 3.00 13.52 7.71
C SER A 265 4.03 12.68 6.94
N TRP A 266 5.08 13.29 6.42
CA TRP A 266 6.16 12.61 5.70
C TRP A 266 6.84 11.47 6.46
N GLN A 267 6.84 11.50 7.80
CA GLN A 267 7.41 10.40 8.59
C GLN A 267 6.70 9.07 8.33
N TYR A 268 5.47 9.11 7.83
CA TYR A 268 4.63 7.95 7.52
C TYR A 268 4.59 7.60 6.04
N THR A 269 5.29 8.34 5.18
CA THR A 269 5.37 8.00 3.74
C THR A 269 6.40 6.91 3.46
N HIS A 270 7.26 6.61 4.44
CA HIS A 270 8.36 5.65 4.30
C HIS A 270 8.09 4.38 5.09
N ASN A 271 7.93 3.25 4.41
CA ASN A 271 8.22 1.95 5.02
C ASN A 271 9.71 1.68 4.84
N LEU A 272 10.49 1.82 5.92
CA LEU A 272 11.80 1.25 6.31
C LEU A 272 12.79 0.62 5.28
N GLY A 273 12.65 0.80 3.97
CA GLY A 273 13.47 0.11 2.98
C GLY A 273 13.34 0.59 1.54
N GLU A 274 12.54 1.63 1.25
CA GLU A 274 12.42 2.17 -0.11
C GLU A 274 13.53 3.18 -0.46
N GLU A 275 14.76 2.67 -0.44
CA GLU A 275 15.88 3.22 -1.20
C GLU A 275 15.95 2.53 -2.58
N LEU A 276 14.79 2.22 -3.18
CA LEU A 276 14.73 1.63 -4.51
C LEU A 276 15.05 2.71 -5.55
N VAL A 277 16.35 2.85 -5.80
CA VAL A 277 17.06 3.73 -6.76
C VAL A 277 16.40 3.79 -8.15
N CYS A 278 15.61 2.79 -8.54
CA CYS A 278 15.03 2.67 -9.87
C CYS A 278 13.94 3.71 -10.18
N CYS A 279 13.29 4.28 -9.15
CA CYS A 279 12.28 5.31 -9.33
C CYS A 279 12.64 6.45 -8.38
N ARG A 280 13.37 7.45 -8.86
CA ARG A 280 13.64 8.74 -8.17
C ARG A 280 12.35 9.56 -7.96
N ARG A 281 11.25 8.92 -7.59
CA ARG A 281 9.98 9.57 -7.31
C ARG A 281 10.03 10.16 -5.92
N GLY A 282 9.36 11.30 -5.78
CA GLY A 282 9.09 11.88 -4.48
C GLY A 282 8.20 10.97 -3.63
N GLY A 283 7.95 11.37 -2.39
CA GLY A 283 6.91 10.73 -1.59
C GLY A 283 5.56 11.41 -1.81
N LEU A 284 4.50 10.77 -1.32
CA LEU A 284 3.14 11.26 -1.47
C LEU A 284 2.57 11.71 -0.14
N ILE A 285 1.90 12.86 -0.15
CA ILE A 285 1.11 13.36 0.97
C ILE A 285 -0.30 13.62 0.48
N LEU A 286 -1.29 13.11 1.20
CA LEU A 286 -2.70 13.31 0.91
C LEU A 286 -3.19 14.59 1.60
N GLY A 287 -3.75 15.53 0.83
CA GLY A 287 -4.52 16.66 1.35
C GLY A 287 -5.97 16.23 1.55
N CYS A 288 -6.43 16.27 2.79
CA CYS A 288 -7.72 15.74 3.20
C CYS A 288 -8.58 16.83 3.84
N LEU A 289 -9.86 16.89 3.48
CA LEU A 289 -10.86 17.59 4.26
C LEU A 289 -11.36 16.63 5.35
N VAL A 290 -11.26 17.03 6.61
CA VAL A 290 -11.53 16.20 7.79
C VAL A 290 -12.53 16.91 8.69
N ASP A 291 -13.68 16.29 8.94
CA ASP A 291 -14.62 16.75 9.96
C ASP A 291 -14.22 16.25 11.35
N LEU A 292 -13.76 17.19 12.17
CA LEU A 292 -13.33 16.88 13.53
C LEU A 292 -14.50 16.77 14.52
N GLY A 293 -15.70 17.26 14.17
CA GLY A 293 -16.84 17.32 15.07
C GLY A 293 -16.49 17.85 16.47
N GLU A 294 -17.01 17.18 17.50
CA GLU A 294 -16.64 17.40 18.89
C GLU A 294 -15.25 16.83 19.17
N GLN A 295 -14.33 17.72 19.58
CA GLN A 295 -12.92 17.40 19.76
C GLN A 295 -12.58 17.13 21.24
N ARG A 296 -11.88 16.03 21.50
CA ARG A 296 -11.26 15.75 22.78
C ARG A 296 -9.77 16.11 22.74
N LEU A 297 -9.33 16.98 23.64
CA LEU A 297 -7.92 17.36 23.75
C LEU A 297 -7.16 16.37 24.62
N GLU A 298 -6.02 15.88 24.15
CA GLU A 298 -5.17 14.93 24.86
C GLU A 298 -3.72 15.44 24.94
N ALA A 299 -3.25 15.69 26.15
CA ALA A 299 -1.87 16.12 26.40
C ALA A 299 -0.87 14.94 26.35
N LYS A 300 -1.34 13.71 26.53
CA LYS A 300 -0.52 12.49 26.59
C LYS A 300 -1.15 11.36 25.77
N ALA A 301 -0.31 10.40 25.38
CA ALA A 301 -0.76 9.19 24.69
C ALA A 301 -1.83 8.43 25.50
N ASN A 302 -2.88 8.00 24.81
CA ASN A 302 -3.93 7.14 25.35
C ASN A 302 -4.43 6.18 24.26
N THR A 303 -3.90 4.97 24.28
CA THR A 303 -4.17 3.94 23.26
C THR A 303 -5.57 3.32 23.36
N ASN A 304 -6.30 3.59 24.45
CA ASN A 304 -7.62 3.03 24.71
C ASN A 304 -8.76 3.87 24.12
N LEU A 305 -8.44 4.96 23.42
CA LEU A 305 -9.42 5.83 22.76
C LEU A 305 -9.97 5.14 21.50
N SER A 306 -11.29 5.07 21.33
CA SER A 306 -11.92 4.39 20.19
C SER A 306 -12.85 5.30 19.37
N GLY A 307 -12.96 6.58 19.74
CA GLY A 307 -14.06 7.42 19.30
C GLY A 307 -15.36 6.98 19.97
N TYR A 308 -16.18 7.92 20.38
CA TYR A 308 -17.37 7.60 21.14
C TYR A 308 -18.50 7.13 20.22
N ASN A 309 -19.11 5.98 20.50
CA ASN A 309 -20.32 5.57 19.79
C ASN A 309 -21.54 6.30 20.40
N ARG A 310 -21.97 7.39 19.76
CA ARG A 310 -23.15 8.18 20.15
C ARG A 310 -24.47 7.39 20.17
N GLN A 311 -24.50 6.15 19.67
CA GLN A 311 -25.73 5.38 19.42
C GLN A 311 -26.13 4.42 20.56
N GLY A 312 -25.38 4.34 21.66
CA GLY A 312 -25.75 3.50 22.80
C GLY A 312 -26.77 4.15 23.74
N TRP A 313 -27.72 3.38 24.28
CA TRP A 313 -28.64 3.86 25.32
C TRP A 313 -27.90 4.43 26.56
N TRP A 314 -26.70 3.91 26.85
CA TRP A 314 -25.78 4.46 27.85
C TRP A 314 -25.37 5.90 27.55
N ALA A 315 -25.18 6.27 26.28
CA ALA A 315 -24.83 7.62 25.89
C ALA A 315 -25.95 8.63 26.16
N TRP A 316 -27.19 8.18 25.98
CA TRP A 316 -28.36 8.96 26.36
C TRP A 316 -28.44 9.13 27.89
N PHE A 317 -28.20 8.05 28.65
CA PHE A 317 -28.22 8.09 30.11
C PHE A 317 -27.12 8.98 30.73
N THR A 318 -25.93 9.03 30.13
CA THR A 318 -24.84 9.91 30.56
C THR A 318 -24.92 11.32 29.99
N LEU A 319 -26.03 11.70 29.32
CA LEU A 319 -26.16 12.98 28.61
C LEU A 319 -24.97 13.26 27.67
N GLN A 320 -24.41 12.23 27.06
CA GLN A 320 -23.24 12.30 26.17
C GLN A 320 -21.97 12.90 26.81
N HIS A 321 -21.88 12.98 28.15
CA HIS A 321 -20.64 13.43 28.80
C HIS A 321 -19.47 12.52 28.39
N GLY A 322 -18.46 13.12 27.75
CA GLY A 322 -17.28 12.41 27.25
C GLY A 322 -17.42 11.84 25.84
N ALA A 323 -18.49 12.15 25.11
CA ALA A 323 -18.58 11.86 23.68
C ALA A 323 -17.68 12.80 22.86
N TYR A 324 -16.97 12.25 21.89
CA TYR A 324 -16.13 13.00 20.95
C TYR A 324 -16.07 12.25 19.62
N ASP A 325 -15.97 13.00 18.54
CA ASP A 325 -15.83 12.47 17.17
C ASP A 325 -14.37 12.36 16.76
N SER A 326 -13.52 13.19 17.36
CA SER A 326 -12.07 13.21 17.12
C SER A 326 -11.26 13.54 18.38
N VAL A 327 -9.96 13.27 18.30
CA VAL A 327 -8.97 13.62 19.32
C VAL A 327 -7.95 14.57 18.71
N VAL A 328 -7.57 15.59 19.48
CA VAL A 328 -6.45 16.47 19.18
C VAL A 328 -5.35 16.19 20.19
N GLY A 329 -4.26 15.59 19.72
CA GLY A 329 -3.03 15.49 20.49
C GLY A 329 -2.36 16.85 20.58
N LEU A 330 -2.16 17.36 21.79
CA LEU A 330 -1.57 18.67 22.03
C LEU A 330 -0.05 18.64 21.87
N ASP A 331 0.51 19.71 21.31
CA ASP A 331 1.95 19.89 21.23
C ASP A 331 2.54 20.51 22.52
N HIS A 332 3.87 20.59 22.60
CA HIS A 332 4.54 21.17 23.76
C HIS A 332 4.16 22.63 24.06
N MET A 333 3.83 23.43 23.05
CA MET A 333 3.41 24.83 23.25
C MET A 333 2.03 24.91 23.89
N GLN A 334 1.18 23.91 23.65
CA GLN A 334 -0.15 23.76 24.23
C GLN A 334 -0.15 22.92 25.53
N GLY A 335 1.03 22.58 26.07
CA GLY A 335 1.16 21.79 27.30
C GLY A 335 1.05 20.27 27.10
N GLY A 336 1.10 19.79 25.86
CA GLY A 336 1.13 18.37 25.52
C GLY A 336 2.52 17.79 25.34
N ALA A 337 2.55 16.51 24.95
CA ALA A 337 3.76 15.74 24.74
C ALA A 337 4.20 15.66 23.27
N LEU A 338 3.37 16.16 22.34
CA LEU A 338 3.69 16.06 20.92
C LEU A 338 4.62 17.18 20.46
N ARG A 339 5.36 16.86 19.40
CA ARG A 339 6.19 17.85 18.71
C ARG A 339 5.36 18.80 17.85
N VAL A 340 4.32 18.29 17.21
CA VAL A 340 3.38 18.99 16.33
C VAL A 340 2.00 18.40 16.66
N PRO A 341 0.92 19.19 16.65
CA PRO A 341 -0.42 18.66 16.89
C PRO A 341 -0.78 17.52 15.93
N GLU A 342 -1.48 16.52 16.44
CA GLU A 342 -2.01 15.41 15.64
C GLU A 342 -3.52 15.32 15.83
N TYR A 343 -4.25 15.00 14.78
CA TYR A 343 -5.70 14.90 14.76
C TYR A 343 -6.11 13.48 14.43
N VAL A 344 -6.99 12.89 15.23
CA VAL A 344 -7.38 11.48 15.08
C VAL A 344 -8.90 11.39 14.98
N VAL A 345 -9.39 10.82 13.89
CA VAL A 345 -10.82 10.54 13.68
C VAL A 345 -11.08 9.04 13.68
N TYR A 346 -12.24 8.64 14.18
CA TYR A 346 -12.60 7.22 14.34
C TYR A 346 -13.71 6.76 13.38
N ASN A 347 -14.26 7.68 12.59
CA ASN A 347 -15.17 7.38 11.51
C ASN A 347 -14.53 7.75 10.17
N PRO A 348 -14.19 6.78 9.31
CA PRO A 348 -13.67 7.07 7.98
C PRO A 348 -14.61 7.94 7.12
N GLY A 349 -15.91 7.93 7.41
CA GLY A 349 -16.90 8.79 6.74
C GLY A 349 -16.72 10.29 7.02
N ASN A 350 -15.93 10.66 8.02
CA ASN A 350 -15.58 12.06 8.35
C ASN A 350 -14.35 12.56 7.58
N VAL A 351 -13.81 11.77 6.65
CA VAL A 351 -12.62 12.13 5.89
C VAL A 351 -12.90 12.05 4.40
N ARG A 352 -12.39 13.03 3.67
CA ARG A 352 -12.33 13.00 2.22
C ARG A 352 -10.95 13.44 1.74
N VAL A 353 -10.34 12.64 0.88
CA VAL A 353 -9.13 13.06 0.15
C VAL A 353 -9.54 14.00 -0.97
N GLU A 354 -8.94 15.19 -1.02
CA GLU A 354 -9.20 16.19 -2.06
C GLU A 354 -8.01 16.30 -3.02
N TYR A 355 -6.79 16.22 -2.49
CA TYR A 355 -5.57 16.41 -3.25
C TYR A 355 -4.52 15.34 -2.92
N ILE A 356 -3.65 15.06 -3.89
CA ILE A 356 -2.44 14.27 -3.71
C ILE A 356 -1.27 15.17 -4.09
N PHE A 357 -0.32 15.35 -3.16
CA PHE A 357 0.91 16.10 -3.37
C PHE A 357 2.05 15.12 -3.59
N GLU A 358 2.68 15.17 -4.76
CA GLU A 358 3.97 14.52 -4.99
C GLU A 358 5.09 15.49 -4.62
N VAL A 359 5.90 15.13 -3.61
CA VAL A 359 6.89 16.03 -3.02
C VAL A 359 8.27 15.40 -2.97
N THR A 360 9.29 16.23 -3.23
CA THR A 360 10.69 15.83 -3.08
C THR A 360 11.25 16.43 -1.81
N LYS A 361 11.85 15.59 -0.96
CA LYS A 361 12.58 16.03 0.22
C LYS A 361 13.88 16.72 -0.19
N ARG A 362 14.12 17.93 0.29
CA ARG A 362 15.38 18.68 0.13
C ARG A 362 16.02 18.94 1.49
N PRO A 363 17.37 19.09 1.55
CA PRO A 363 17.98 19.72 2.71
C PRO A 363 17.41 21.14 2.90
N PRO A 364 17.45 21.69 4.12
CA PRO A 364 17.06 23.08 4.38
C PRO A 364 17.91 24.02 3.52
N GLY A 365 17.38 25.20 3.18
CA GLY A 365 18.14 26.18 2.42
C GLY A 365 19.43 26.59 3.15
N PRO A 366 20.44 27.13 2.43
CA PRO A 366 21.69 27.58 3.05
C PRO A 366 21.50 28.63 4.15
N ASN A 367 20.34 29.31 4.17
CA ASN A 367 19.99 30.31 5.18
C ASN A 367 19.22 29.75 6.38
N GLY A 368 18.99 28.43 6.46
CA GLY A 368 18.11 27.85 7.49
C GLY A 368 16.63 28.21 7.33
N GLU A 369 16.26 28.76 6.16
CA GLU A 369 14.89 28.99 5.71
C GLU A 369 14.27 27.75 5.06
#